data_AF-A0A850Q110-F1
#
_entry.id   AF-A0A850Q110-F1
#
_cell.length_a   1.000
_cell.length_b   1.000
_cell.length_c   1.000
_cell.angle_alpha   90.00
_cell.angle_beta   90.00
_cell.angle_gamma   90.00
#
_symmetry.space_group_name_H-M   'P 1'
#
loop_
_entity.id
_entity.type
_entity.pdbx_description
1 polymer ?
#
loop_
_entity_poly.entity_id
_entity_poly.type
_entity_poly.pdbx_seq_one_letter_code
_entity_poly.pdbx_strand_id
1 'polypeptide(L)'
;MKKILVYIVLIVVVIVAILFYISKNKKTEIIIQNPPVSTPTKEAISMCYQYSKDTSRGFADRAWLKMYILGDKVTGEYQNLPAEKDKKVGKFSGTVGKMDPKISGRIADVMWESEQEGMSVTEQLKIEFGEGSAVALYGEMIDRGDGVYLYKDATKLSSGFQMSQIDCGSLDDKIVVEKYVRDNIETVVPEKPVLGGSWYVTLVNINPSMKTGTVAYEDGHIQGNKKFSYTRNNNEVKINLIESIKKPIACTMDAKQCPD
;
A
#
# COMPACT_ATOMS: atom_id res chain seq x y z
N MET A 1 -76.38 6.31 -54.21
CA MET A 1 -75.27 6.64 -53.28
C MET A 1 -75.28 5.84 -51.98
N LYS A 2 -76.41 5.62 -51.29
CA LYS A 2 -76.45 4.83 -50.03
C LYS A 2 -75.91 3.39 -50.14
N LYS A 3 -76.12 2.70 -51.27
CA LYS A 3 -75.60 1.33 -51.47
C LYS A 3 -74.07 1.26 -51.57
N ILE A 4 -73.42 2.29 -52.14
CA ILE A 4 -71.96 2.35 -52.28
C ILE A 4 -71.29 2.52 -50.91
N LEU A 5 -71.92 3.28 -50.00
CA LEU A 5 -71.38 3.52 -48.67
C LEU A 5 -71.36 2.23 -47.81
N VAL A 6 -72.34 1.34 -47.99
CA VAL A 6 -72.40 0.04 -47.29
C VAL A 6 -71.26 -0.89 -47.75
N TYR A 7 -70.93 -0.90 -49.04
CA TYR A 7 -69.81 -1.71 -49.56
C TYR A 7 -68.45 -1.24 -49.03
N ILE A 8 -68.24 0.08 -48.91
CA ILE A 8 -66.98 0.63 -48.38
C ILE A 8 -66.79 0.19 -46.92
N VAL A 9 -67.83 0.25 -46.09
CA VAL A 9 -67.76 -0.17 -44.68
C VAL A 9 -67.44 -1.66 -44.55
N LEU A 10 -68.05 -2.52 -45.38
CA LEU A 10 -67.76 -3.96 -45.39
C LEU A 10 -66.31 -4.27 -45.77
N ILE A 11 -65.76 -3.56 -46.77
CA ILE A 11 -64.36 -3.73 -47.19
C ILE A 11 -63.40 -3.32 -46.06
N VAL A 12 -63.67 -2.21 -45.36
CA VAL A 12 -62.83 -1.76 -44.24
C VAL A 12 -62.83 -2.79 -43.11
N VAL A 13 -63.98 -3.37 -42.76
CA VAL A 13 -64.08 -4.41 -41.71
C VAL A 13 -63.27 -5.65 -42.08
N VAL A 14 -63.31 -6.08 -43.35
CA VAL A 14 -62.53 -7.23 -43.82
C VAL A 14 -61.02 -6.94 -43.78
N ILE A 15 -60.59 -5.74 -44.19
CA ILE A 15 -59.18 -5.35 -44.13
C ILE A 15 -58.67 -5.32 -42.67
N VAL A 16 -59.46 -4.78 -41.75
CA VAL A 16 -59.10 -4.75 -40.32
C VAL A 16 -59.01 -6.16 -39.73
N ALA A 17 -59.93 -7.06 -40.09
CA ALA A 17 -59.89 -8.45 -39.64
C ALA A 17 -58.66 -9.21 -40.17
N ILE A 18 -58.27 -8.98 -41.43
CA ILE A 18 -57.07 -9.59 -42.03
C ILE A 18 -55.80 -9.05 -41.36
N LEU A 19 -55.69 -7.74 -41.14
CA LEU A 19 -54.55 -7.13 -40.45
C LEU A 19 -54.42 -7.64 -39.01
N PHE A 20 -55.54 -7.80 -38.30
CA PHE A 20 -55.55 -8.35 -36.94
C PHE A 20 -55.08 -9.82 -36.94
N TYR A 21 -55.51 -10.62 -37.91
CA TYR A 21 -55.10 -12.01 -38.05
C TYR A 21 -53.60 -12.17 -38.35
N ILE A 22 -53.03 -11.33 -39.23
CA ILE A 22 -51.60 -11.35 -39.55
C ILE A 22 -50.77 -10.95 -38.32
N SER A 23 -51.26 -10.03 -37.48
CA SER A 23 -50.54 -9.59 -36.29
C SER A 23 -50.36 -10.69 -35.22
N LYS A 24 -51.30 -11.65 -35.13
CA LYS A 24 -51.24 -12.75 -34.16
C LYS A 24 -50.27 -13.88 -34.51
N ASN A 25 -49.77 -13.94 -35.75
CA ASN A 25 -48.91 -15.04 -36.21
C ASN A 25 -47.43 -14.67 -36.36
N LYS A 26 -46.95 -13.63 -35.65
CA LYS A 26 -45.51 -13.42 -35.53
C LYS A 26 -44.90 -14.55 -34.69
N LYS A 27 -44.37 -15.57 -35.37
CA LYS A 27 -43.52 -16.59 -34.76
C LYS A 27 -42.38 -15.88 -34.04
N THR A 28 -42.33 -16.04 -32.73
CA THR A 28 -41.19 -15.63 -31.91
C THR A 28 -39.96 -16.36 -32.45
N GLU A 29 -39.07 -15.64 -33.12
CA GLU A 29 -37.73 -16.16 -33.38
C GLU A 29 -37.07 -16.39 -32.03
N ILE A 30 -36.81 -17.66 -31.72
CA ILE A 30 -36.03 -18.06 -30.56
C ILE A 30 -34.60 -17.61 -30.85
N ILE A 31 -34.25 -16.41 -30.41
CA ILE A 31 -32.87 -15.96 -30.32
C ILE A 31 -32.21 -16.89 -29.30
N ILE A 32 -31.40 -17.83 -29.79
CA ILE A 32 -30.50 -18.62 -28.94
C ILE A 32 -29.51 -17.62 -28.34
N GLN A 33 -29.84 -17.07 -27.19
CA GLN A 33 -28.88 -16.35 -26.36
C GLN A 33 -27.89 -17.40 -25.87
N ASN A 34 -26.72 -17.46 -26.52
CA ASN A 34 -25.57 -18.11 -25.92
C ASN A 34 -25.44 -17.55 -24.49
N PRO A 35 -25.31 -18.42 -23.47
CA PRO A 35 -25.21 -17.96 -22.09
C PRO A 35 -24.08 -16.92 -22.03
N PRO A 36 -24.31 -15.78 -21.34
CA PRO A 36 -23.30 -14.74 -21.24
C PRO A 36 -22.02 -15.39 -20.74
N VAL A 37 -20.97 -15.34 -21.58
CA VAL A 37 -19.65 -15.82 -21.24
C VAL A 37 -19.28 -15.13 -19.93
N SER A 38 -19.27 -15.90 -18.84
CA SER A 38 -18.98 -15.39 -17.51
C SER A 38 -17.60 -14.77 -17.57
N THR A 39 -17.55 -13.44 -17.50
CA THR A 39 -16.28 -12.72 -17.44
C THR A 39 -15.58 -13.20 -16.18
N PRO A 40 -14.34 -13.69 -16.27
CA PRO A 40 -13.64 -14.18 -15.09
C PRO A 40 -13.58 -13.05 -14.07
N THR A 41 -14.22 -13.28 -12.92
CA THR A 41 -14.19 -12.36 -11.79
C THR A 41 -12.73 -12.17 -11.43
N LYS A 42 -12.18 -10.99 -11.73
CA LYS A 42 -10.78 -10.70 -11.41
C LYS A 42 -10.64 -10.70 -9.89
N GLU A 43 -9.93 -11.68 -9.35
CA GLU A 43 -9.60 -11.71 -7.92
C GLU A 43 -8.57 -10.62 -7.62
N ALA A 44 -8.70 -10.00 -6.44
CA ALA A 44 -7.75 -8.99 -5.99
C ALA A 44 -6.46 -9.67 -5.48
N ILE A 45 -5.31 -9.17 -5.91
CA ILE A 45 -3.99 -9.66 -5.51
C ILE A 45 -3.37 -8.66 -4.53
N SER A 46 -2.99 -9.13 -3.35
CA SER A 46 -2.27 -8.35 -2.34
C SER A 46 -0.77 -8.68 -2.38
N MET A 47 0.08 -7.66 -2.46
CA MET A 47 1.54 -7.81 -2.49
C MET A 47 2.17 -6.84 -1.50
N CYS A 48 3.19 -7.30 -0.79
CA CYS A 48 3.90 -6.50 0.21
C CYS A 48 5.41 -6.64 0.03
N TYR A 49 6.12 -5.54 0.22
CA TYR A 49 7.57 -5.46 0.08
C TYR A 49 8.18 -4.66 1.22
N GLN A 50 9.40 -4.99 1.60
CA GLN A 50 10.14 -4.31 2.65
C GLN A 50 11.62 -4.17 2.29
N TYR A 51 12.20 -3.04 2.69
CA TYR A 51 13.62 -2.78 2.79
C TYR A 51 13.95 -2.37 4.22
N SER A 52 15.06 -2.86 4.75
CA SER A 52 15.62 -2.42 6.03
C SER A 52 17.13 -2.59 5.98
N LYS A 53 17.87 -1.53 6.26
CA LYS A 53 19.33 -1.57 6.36
C LYS A 53 19.79 -0.72 7.53
N ASP A 54 20.48 -1.34 8.47
CA ASP A 54 21.07 -0.64 9.60
C ASP A 54 22.26 0.20 9.13
N THR A 55 22.40 1.41 9.70
CA THR A 55 23.52 2.31 9.47
C THR A 55 24.62 2.05 10.51
N SER A 56 25.83 2.50 10.25
CA SER A 56 26.93 2.43 11.23
C SER A 56 26.68 3.24 12.50
N ARG A 57 25.63 4.08 12.51
CA ARG A 57 25.23 4.91 13.64
C ARG A 57 24.14 4.29 14.52
N GLY A 58 23.71 3.06 14.22
CA GLY A 58 22.64 2.40 14.97
C GLY A 58 21.23 2.87 14.60
N PHE A 59 21.08 3.63 13.51
CA PHE A 59 19.79 3.91 12.88
C PHE A 59 19.51 2.89 11.78
N ALA A 60 18.35 2.96 11.13
CA ALA A 60 18.05 2.11 9.97
C ALA A 60 17.30 2.89 8.89
N ASP A 61 17.77 2.75 7.65
CA ASP A 61 17.00 3.09 6.47
C ASP A 61 15.91 2.05 6.28
N ARG A 62 14.66 2.49 6.20
CA ARG A 62 13.50 1.60 6.03
C ARG A 62 12.64 2.07 4.88
N ALA A 63 12.09 1.12 4.15
CA ALA A 63 10.97 1.39 3.26
C ALA A 63 10.05 0.18 3.21
N TRP A 64 8.78 0.42 2.97
CA TRP A 64 7.86 -0.66 2.69
C TRP A 64 6.74 -0.22 1.78
N LEU A 65 6.18 -1.20 1.09
CA LEU A 65 5.18 -1.02 0.05
C LEU A 65 4.09 -2.07 0.22
N LYS A 66 2.83 -1.62 0.24
CA LYS A 66 1.64 -2.46 0.18
C LYS A 66 0.89 -2.15 -1.10
N MET A 67 0.55 -3.17 -1.87
CA MET A 67 -0.18 -3.04 -3.14
C MET A 67 -1.40 -3.97 -3.15
N TYR A 68 -2.52 -3.44 -3.62
CA TYR A 68 -3.75 -4.17 -3.88
C TYR A 68 -4.13 -3.97 -5.34
N ILE A 69 -4.01 -5.04 -6.14
CA ILE A 69 -4.21 -5.01 -7.60
C ILE A 69 -5.53 -5.71 -7.93
N LEU A 70 -6.42 -5.00 -8.63
CA LEU A 70 -7.69 -5.53 -9.16
C LEU A 70 -7.76 -5.30 -10.66
N GLY A 71 -7.31 -6.31 -11.42
CA GLY A 71 -7.09 -6.17 -12.87
C GLY A 71 -5.99 -5.18 -13.17
N ASP A 72 -6.35 -4.06 -13.80
CA ASP A 72 -5.38 -3.03 -14.23
C ASP A 72 -5.35 -1.86 -13.25
N LYS A 73 -6.18 -1.88 -12.20
CA LYS A 73 -6.22 -0.87 -11.15
C LYS A 73 -5.37 -1.32 -9.98
N VAL A 74 -4.67 -0.37 -9.36
CA VAL A 74 -3.90 -0.61 -8.14
C VAL A 74 -4.17 0.49 -7.13
N THR A 75 -4.24 0.08 -5.86
CA THR A 75 -4.23 0.97 -4.70
C THR A 75 -3.19 0.48 -3.70
N GLY A 76 -2.77 1.33 -2.78
CA GLY A 76 -1.78 0.91 -1.81
C GLY A 76 -1.24 2.01 -0.94
N GLU A 77 -0.14 1.69 -0.26
CA GLU A 77 0.56 2.59 0.63
C GLU A 77 2.07 2.37 0.46
N TYR A 78 2.80 3.48 0.41
CA TYR A 78 4.24 3.48 0.32
C TYR A 78 4.82 4.37 1.41
N GLN A 79 5.83 3.87 2.10
CA GLN A 79 6.53 4.57 3.16
C GLN A 79 8.03 4.53 2.87
N ASN A 80 8.64 5.69 2.76
CA ASN A 80 10.08 5.87 2.65
C ASN A 80 10.58 6.54 3.93
N LEU A 81 11.31 5.79 4.75
CA LEU A 81 11.79 6.18 6.08
C LEU A 81 13.33 6.09 6.13
N PRO A 82 14.05 6.92 5.35
CA PRO A 82 15.50 6.97 5.42
C PRO A 82 15.97 7.43 6.81
N ALA A 83 17.08 6.87 7.27
CA ALA A 83 17.72 7.33 8.50
C ALA A 83 18.27 8.76 8.30
N GLU A 84 18.19 9.58 9.36
CA GLU A 84 18.75 10.94 9.38
C GLU A 84 18.21 11.89 8.31
N LYS A 85 17.10 11.53 7.65
CA LYS A 85 16.43 12.31 6.61
C LYS A 85 14.91 12.29 6.85
N ASP A 86 14.22 13.20 6.18
CA ASP A 86 12.77 13.32 6.31
C ASP A 86 12.06 12.10 5.74
N LYS A 87 11.10 11.61 6.51
CA LYS A 87 10.17 10.58 6.05
C LYS A 87 9.29 11.13 4.95
N LYS A 88 9.02 10.29 3.93
CA LYS A 88 8.02 10.57 2.90
C LYS A 88 7.08 9.39 2.78
N VAL A 89 5.81 9.62 3.04
CA VAL A 89 4.84 8.57 3.36
C VAL A 89 3.51 8.85 2.71
N GLY A 90 2.71 7.84 2.37
CA GLY A 90 1.38 8.12 1.83
C GLY A 90 0.68 6.98 1.12
N LYS A 91 -0.57 7.23 0.75
CA LYS A 91 -1.42 6.28 0.00
C LYS A 91 -1.41 6.62 -1.47
N PHE A 92 -1.55 5.61 -2.32
CA PHE A 92 -1.59 5.81 -3.76
C PHE A 92 -2.71 5.05 -4.44
N SER A 93 -3.10 5.55 -5.62
CA SER A 93 -4.02 4.88 -6.53
C SER A 93 -3.61 5.11 -7.98
N GLY A 94 -3.84 4.14 -8.86
CA GLY A 94 -3.50 4.27 -10.26
C GLY A 94 -3.69 2.98 -11.04
N THR A 95 -2.79 2.75 -12.00
CA THR A 95 -2.89 1.62 -12.93
C THR A 95 -1.61 0.82 -13.01
N VAL A 96 -1.73 -0.46 -13.35
CA VAL A 96 -0.61 -1.37 -13.59
C VAL A 96 -0.46 -1.56 -15.09
N GLY A 97 0.75 -1.29 -15.59
CA GLY A 97 1.11 -1.53 -16.97
C GLY A 97 1.16 -3.01 -17.35
N LYS A 98 1.39 -3.27 -18.63
CA LYS A 98 1.63 -4.63 -19.13
C LYS A 98 2.96 -5.17 -18.57
N MET A 99 3.13 -6.49 -18.66
CA MET A 99 4.41 -7.13 -18.37
C MET A 99 5.50 -6.56 -19.29
N ASP A 100 6.59 -6.07 -18.71
CA ASP A 100 7.79 -5.64 -19.41
C ASP A 100 8.88 -6.72 -19.27
N PRO A 101 9.25 -7.40 -20.38
CA PRO A 101 10.30 -8.42 -20.36
C PRO A 101 11.67 -7.93 -19.92
N LYS A 102 11.98 -6.62 -20.03
CA LYS A 102 13.31 -6.08 -19.70
C LYS A 102 13.60 -6.10 -18.21
N ILE A 103 12.56 -5.88 -17.39
CA ILE A 103 12.66 -5.88 -15.92
C ILE A 103 12.03 -7.14 -15.31
N SER A 104 11.61 -8.10 -16.15
CA SER A 104 10.84 -9.28 -15.73
C SER A 104 9.67 -8.94 -14.80
N GLY A 105 8.98 -7.83 -15.07
CA GLY A 105 8.07 -7.23 -14.10
C GLY A 105 7.02 -6.33 -14.75
N ARG A 106 6.36 -5.52 -13.93
CA ARG A 106 5.36 -4.53 -14.33
C ARG A 106 5.70 -3.19 -13.71
N ILE A 107 5.17 -2.14 -14.30
CA ILE A 107 5.28 -0.77 -13.77
C ILE A 107 3.89 -0.33 -13.34
N ALA A 108 3.71 0.02 -12.08
CA ALA A 108 2.56 0.77 -11.62
C ALA A 108 2.81 2.27 -11.83
N ASP A 109 1.86 2.96 -12.46
CA ASP A 109 1.83 4.41 -12.60
C ASP A 109 0.68 4.93 -11.75
N VAL A 110 1.02 5.61 -10.64
CA VAL A 110 0.07 5.95 -9.58
C VAL A 110 0.17 7.41 -9.19
N MET A 111 -0.93 7.94 -8.68
CA MET A 111 -0.97 9.20 -7.95
C MET A 111 -0.80 8.88 -6.46
N TRP A 112 0.24 9.45 -5.85
CA TRP A 112 0.62 9.27 -4.47
C TRP A 112 0.29 10.52 -3.67
N GLU A 113 -0.62 10.39 -2.71
CA GLU A 113 -0.94 11.39 -1.70
C GLU A 113 0.13 11.33 -0.61
N SER A 114 1.24 12.01 -0.86
CA SER A 114 2.43 11.95 -0.02
C SER A 114 2.43 13.04 1.06
N GLU A 115 2.99 12.70 2.23
CA GLU A 115 3.24 13.59 3.34
C GLU A 115 4.74 13.60 3.65
N GLN A 116 5.33 14.80 3.70
CA GLN A 116 6.72 15.05 4.06
C GLN A 116 6.81 16.39 4.79
N GLU A 117 7.49 16.42 5.94
CA GLU A 117 7.68 17.63 6.75
C GLU A 117 6.37 18.38 7.11
N GLY A 118 5.26 17.64 7.26
CA GLY A 118 3.94 18.22 7.55
C GLY A 118 3.26 18.88 6.35
N MET A 119 3.83 18.79 5.15
CA MET A 119 3.18 19.14 3.90
C MET A 119 2.59 17.90 3.25
N SER A 120 1.36 18.02 2.75
CA SER A 120 0.70 16.99 1.95
C SER A 120 0.60 17.43 0.50
N VAL A 121 1.10 16.61 -0.42
CA VAL A 121 1.06 16.87 -1.87
C VAL A 121 0.67 15.60 -2.62
N THR A 122 -0.05 15.78 -3.74
CA THR A 122 -0.31 14.67 -4.66
C THR A 122 0.75 14.68 -5.75
N GLU A 123 1.51 13.60 -5.87
CA GLU A 123 2.56 13.48 -6.88
C GLU A 123 2.48 12.16 -7.64
N GLN A 124 2.96 12.14 -8.88
CA GLN A 124 3.09 10.91 -9.64
C GLN A 124 4.18 10.03 -9.03
N LEU A 125 3.91 8.74 -8.88
CA LEU A 125 4.89 7.75 -8.44
C LEU A 125 4.90 6.59 -9.43
N LYS A 126 6.09 6.18 -9.86
CA LYS A 126 6.27 4.94 -10.64
C LYS A 126 6.91 3.88 -9.78
N ILE A 127 6.33 2.68 -9.82
CA ILE A 127 6.79 1.53 -9.03
C ILE A 127 7.05 0.38 -9.99
N GLU A 128 8.30 -0.04 -10.08
CA GLU A 128 8.68 -1.28 -10.76
C GLU A 128 8.53 -2.44 -9.77
N PHE A 129 7.86 -3.52 -10.18
CA PHE A 129 7.72 -4.71 -9.35
C PHE A 129 7.69 -5.99 -10.18
N GLY A 130 8.38 -7.02 -9.71
CA GLY A 130 8.60 -8.27 -10.43
C GLY A 130 9.56 -9.19 -9.67
N GLU A 131 9.55 -10.49 -9.97
CA GLU A 131 10.48 -11.49 -9.40
C GLU A 131 10.68 -11.44 -7.87
N GLY A 132 9.64 -11.06 -7.11
CA GLY A 132 9.73 -10.96 -5.65
C GLY A 132 10.47 -9.71 -5.15
N SER A 133 10.61 -8.67 -5.98
CA SER A 133 11.14 -7.37 -5.58
C SER A 133 10.28 -6.22 -6.10
N ALA A 134 10.46 -5.05 -5.48
CA ALA A 134 9.86 -3.81 -5.94
C ALA A 134 10.80 -2.62 -5.68
N VAL A 135 10.70 -1.58 -6.50
CA VAL A 135 11.44 -0.33 -6.33
C VAL A 135 10.57 0.86 -6.72
N ALA A 136 10.56 1.87 -5.86
CA ALA A 136 9.96 3.17 -6.18
C ALA A 136 10.96 4.00 -7.00
N LEU A 137 10.49 4.64 -8.06
CA LEU A 137 11.29 5.48 -8.94
C LEU A 137 11.09 6.96 -8.60
N TYR A 138 12.13 7.77 -8.71
CA TYR A 138 12.11 9.20 -8.40
C TYR A 138 12.70 10.01 -9.54
N GLY A 139 12.31 11.27 -9.69
CA GLY A 139 12.78 12.12 -10.77
C GLY A 139 12.42 13.58 -10.55
N GLU A 140 12.86 14.44 -11.47
CA GLU A 140 12.48 15.86 -11.45
C GLU A 140 10.96 15.99 -11.66
N MET A 141 10.29 16.70 -10.76
CA MET A 141 8.86 16.95 -10.81
C MET A 141 8.55 18.34 -11.33
N ILE A 142 7.42 18.48 -12.02
CA ILE A 142 6.81 19.75 -12.41
C ILE A 142 5.41 19.85 -11.82
N ASP A 143 5.08 21.02 -11.27
CA ASP A 143 3.73 21.32 -10.82
C ASP A 143 2.84 21.59 -12.04
N ARG A 144 1.68 20.93 -12.10
CA ARG A 144 0.66 21.14 -13.14
C ARG A 144 -0.14 22.43 -12.94
N GLY A 145 0.02 23.10 -11.80
CA GLY A 145 -0.67 24.34 -11.42
C GLY A 145 -1.95 24.12 -10.60
N ASP A 146 -2.27 22.87 -10.29
CA ASP A 146 -3.38 22.46 -9.43
C ASP A 146 -2.91 21.73 -8.16
N GLY A 147 -1.63 21.87 -7.81
CA GLY A 147 -1.01 21.21 -6.66
C GLY A 147 -0.69 19.73 -6.90
N VAL A 148 -0.82 19.26 -8.14
CA VAL A 148 -0.41 17.93 -8.56
C VAL A 148 0.94 17.98 -9.27
N TYR A 149 1.89 17.21 -8.74
CA TYR A 149 3.24 17.11 -9.28
C TYR A 149 3.38 15.90 -10.21
N LEU A 150 3.91 16.11 -11.41
CA LEU A 150 4.15 15.05 -12.41
C LEU A 150 5.63 14.98 -12.76
N TYR A 151 6.11 13.80 -13.17
CA TYR A 151 7.50 13.72 -13.65
C TYR A 151 7.69 14.57 -14.91
N LYS A 152 8.71 15.42 -14.91
CA LYS A 152 9.11 16.20 -16.08
C LYS A 152 9.56 15.32 -17.24
N ASP A 153 10.29 14.25 -16.93
CA ASP A 153 10.81 13.28 -17.88
C ASP A 153 10.78 11.87 -17.25
N ALA A 154 9.78 11.08 -17.63
CA ALA A 154 9.60 9.72 -17.13
C ALA A 154 10.71 8.73 -17.57
N THR A 155 11.63 9.14 -18.44
CA THR A 155 12.78 8.32 -18.87
C THR A 155 14.03 8.55 -18.02
N LYS A 156 14.05 9.61 -17.20
CA LYS A 156 15.19 10.00 -16.35
C LYS A 156 14.86 9.79 -14.88
N LEU A 157 14.39 8.60 -14.55
CA LEU A 157 14.06 8.23 -13.18
C LEU A 157 15.25 7.53 -12.53
N SER A 158 15.49 7.85 -11.26
CA SER A 158 16.43 7.17 -10.38
C SER A 158 15.69 6.15 -9.50
N SER A 159 16.33 5.02 -9.27
CA SER A 159 15.80 3.98 -8.40
C SER A 159 15.96 4.36 -6.92
N GLY A 160 14.89 4.17 -6.14
CA GLY A 160 14.93 4.18 -4.68
C GLY A 160 15.51 2.91 -4.09
N PHE A 161 15.10 2.60 -2.85
CA PHE A 161 15.47 1.34 -2.21
C PHE A 161 14.82 0.15 -2.93
N GLN A 162 15.63 -0.86 -3.24
CA GLN A 162 15.14 -2.15 -3.71
C GLN A 162 14.56 -2.93 -2.53
N MET A 163 13.24 -3.13 -2.54
CA MET A 163 12.50 -3.84 -1.50
C MET A 163 12.30 -5.30 -1.89
N SER A 164 12.43 -6.21 -0.93
CA SER A 164 12.16 -7.64 -1.10
C SER A 164 10.72 -7.97 -0.71
N GLN A 165 10.10 -8.92 -1.41
CA GLN A 165 8.75 -9.37 -1.10
C GLN A 165 8.70 -10.01 0.30
N ILE A 166 7.63 -9.69 1.02
CA ILE A 166 7.33 -10.22 2.35
C ILE A 166 5.85 -10.59 2.40
N ASP A 167 5.49 -11.58 3.22
CA ASP A 167 4.10 -11.83 3.55
C ASP A 167 3.44 -10.58 4.16
N CYS A 168 2.25 -10.23 3.67
CA CYS A 168 1.56 -9.01 4.11
C CYS A 168 1.18 -9.06 5.59
N GLY A 169 0.80 -10.22 6.12
CA GLY A 169 0.52 -10.38 7.54
C GLY A 169 1.76 -10.14 8.41
N SER A 170 2.91 -10.61 7.95
CA SER A 170 4.21 -10.40 8.58
C SER A 170 4.64 -8.93 8.53
N LEU A 171 4.41 -8.23 7.41
CA LEU A 171 4.66 -6.78 7.33
C LEU A 171 3.75 -6.00 8.28
N ASP A 172 2.47 -6.33 8.33
CA ASP A 172 1.51 -5.73 9.27
C ASP A 172 1.94 -5.94 10.72
N ASP A 173 2.48 -7.12 11.04
CA ASP A 173 3.01 -7.44 12.36
C ASP A 173 4.17 -6.54 12.75
N LYS A 174 5.12 -6.34 11.83
CA LYS A 174 6.23 -5.41 12.06
C LYS A 174 5.73 -3.99 12.29
N ILE A 175 4.83 -3.50 11.45
CA ILE A 175 4.32 -2.12 11.52
C ILE A 175 3.58 -1.87 12.85
N VAL A 176 2.64 -2.74 13.21
CA VAL A 176 1.80 -2.56 14.40
C VAL A 176 2.62 -2.71 15.68
N VAL A 177 3.50 -3.71 15.75
CA VAL A 177 4.32 -3.95 16.95
C VAL A 177 5.38 -2.87 17.10
N GLU A 178 6.03 -2.43 16.02
CA GLU A 178 6.98 -1.31 16.08
C GLU A 178 6.31 -0.04 16.59
N LYS A 179 5.13 0.30 16.05
CA LYS A 179 4.36 1.45 16.52
C LYS A 179 4.05 1.35 18.01
N TYR A 180 3.57 0.19 18.47
CA TYR A 180 3.29 -0.04 19.89
C TYR A 180 4.53 0.17 20.77
N VAL A 181 5.67 -0.40 20.38
CA VAL A 181 6.94 -0.27 21.15
C VAL A 181 7.37 1.19 21.25
N ARG A 182 7.25 1.96 20.17
CA ARG A 182 7.59 3.39 20.16
C ARG A 182 6.66 4.21 21.06
N ASP A 183 5.35 3.95 20.98
CA ASP A 183 4.34 4.68 21.77
C ASP A 183 4.36 4.29 23.25
N ASN A 184 4.87 3.11 23.60
CA ASN A 184 4.83 2.54 24.96
C ASN A 184 6.22 2.17 25.49
N ILE A 185 7.24 2.95 25.14
CA ILE A 185 8.64 2.62 25.46
C ILE A 185 8.87 2.45 26.98
N GLU A 186 8.17 3.21 27.82
CA GLU A 186 8.24 3.10 29.28
C GLU A 186 7.78 1.74 29.82
N THR A 187 6.90 1.05 29.08
CA THR A 187 6.47 -0.31 29.43
C THR A 187 7.51 -1.36 29.04
N VAL A 188 8.26 -1.10 27.97
CA VAL A 188 9.30 -2.01 27.44
C VAL A 188 10.63 -1.82 28.17
N VAL A 189 10.88 -0.63 28.69
CA VAL A 189 12.10 -0.22 29.38
C VAL A 189 11.73 0.30 30.78
N PRO A 190 11.72 -0.56 31.81
CA PRO A 190 11.33 -0.17 33.16
C PRO A 190 12.38 0.68 33.88
N GLU A 191 13.61 0.73 33.36
CA GLU A 191 14.63 1.66 33.86
C GLU A 191 14.17 3.10 33.70
N LYS A 192 14.45 3.97 34.68
CA LYS A 192 14.13 5.40 34.57
C LYS A 192 15.20 6.12 33.75
N PRO A 193 14.82 7.08 32.89
CA PRO A 193 15.79 7.98 32.27
C PRO A 193 16.51 8.80 33.35
N VAL A 194 17.73 9.22 33.07
CA VAL A 194 18.53 10.03 33.98
C VAL A 194 18.30 11.53 33.73
N LEU A 195 18.62 12.35 34.74
CA LEU A 195 18.60 13.82 34.65
C LEU A 195 17.26 14.42 34.19
N GLY A 196 16.15 13.71 34.40
CA GLY A 196 14.81 14.16 34.00
C GLY A 196 14.52 14.07 32.50
N GLY A 197 15.30 13.29 31.75
CA GLY A 197 15.06 13.03 30.33
C GLY A 197 13.84 12.13 30.06
N SER A 198 13.65 11.76 28.79
CA SER A 198 12.66 10.77 28.34
C SER A 198 13.34 9.74 27.44
N TRP A 199 12.79 8.53 27.38
CA TRP A 199 13.32 7.50 26.49
C TRP A 199 12.90 7.74 25.04
N TYR A 200 13.87 7.64 24.13
CA TYR A 200 13.69 7.69 22.70
C TYR A 200 14.07 6.34 22.09
N VAL A 201 13.22 5.84 21.19
CA VAL A 201 13.48 4.59 20.48
C VAL A 201 14.30 4.86 19.23
N THR A 202 15.54 4.39 19.20
CA THR A 202 16.44 4.56 18.06
C THR A 202 16.23 3.48 17.00
N LEU A 203 16.00 2.23 17.43
CA LEU A 203 15.83 1.09 16.52
C LEU A 203 14.84 0.07 17.09
N VAL A 204 13.95 -0.47 16.25
CA VAL A 204 13.10 -1.62 16.59
C VAL A 204 13.23 -2.68 15.51
N ASN A 205 13.64 -3.88 15.88
CA ASN A 205 13.73 -5.02 14.97
C ASN A 205 12.74 -6.09 15.40
N ILE A 206 11.78 -6.40 14.53
CA ILE A 206 10.71 -7.37 14.80
C ILE A 206 10.92 -8.63 13.95
N ASN A 207 10.80 -9.79 14.59
CA ASN A 207 10.72 -11.11 13.95
C ASN A 207 9.28 -11.65 14.08
N PRO A 208 8.45 -11.52 13.03
CA PRO A 208 7.06 -11.98 13.04
C PRO A 208 6.88 -13.49 13.22
N SER A 209 7.84 -14.29 12.76
CA SER A 209 7.76 -15.75 12.82
C SER A 209 7.97 -16.28 14.23
N MET A 210 8.89 -15.67 14.98
CA MET A 210 9.18 -16.06 16.37
C MET A 210 8.37 -15.27 17.41
N LYS A 211 7.63 -14.24 16.97
CA LYS A 211 6.95 -13.28 17.87
C LYS A 211 7.90 -12.66 18.91
N THR A 212 9.10 -12.31 18.45
CA THR A 212 10.14 -11.64 19.24
C THR A 212 10.58 -10.35 18.58
N GLY A 213 11.18 -9.45 19.35
CA GLY A 213 11.84 -8.27 18.82
C GLY A 213 12.98 -7.80 19.70
N THR A 214 13.75 -6.86 19.17
CA THR A 214 14.72 -6.07 19.93
C THR A 214 14.41 -4.59 19.80
N VAL A 215 14.66 -3.84 20.86
CA VAL A 215 14.57 -2.38 20.87
C VAL A 215 15.88 -1.79 21.37
N ALA A 216 16.41 -0.84 20.61
CA ALA A 216 17.48 0.06 21.03
C ALA A 216 16.85 1.41 21.41
N TYR A 217 17.33 2.00 22.50
CA TYR A 217 16.76 3.21 23.07
C TYR A 217 17.82 4.04 23.80
N GLU A 218 17.57 5.34 23.94
CA GLU A 218 18.46 6.29 24.60
C GLU A 218 17.68 7.44 25.26
N ASP A 219 18.30 8.16 26.20
CA ASP A 219 17.77 9.40 26.79
C ASP A 219 18.71 10.60 26.62
N GLY A 220 19.70 10.46 25.73
CA GLY A 220 20.78 11.42 25.51
C GLY A 220 22.00 11.24 26.44
N HIS A 221 21.90 10.43 27.49
CA HIS A 221 22.98 10.20 28.45
C HIS A 221 23.33 8.72 28.62
N ILE A 222 22.32 7.84 28.51
CA ILE A 222 22.48 6.39 28.56
C ILE A 222 21.81 5.76 27.34
N GLN A 223 22.46 4.73 26.81
CA GLN A 223 21.94 3.91 25.72
C GLN A 223 21.78 2.46 26.19
N GLY A 224 20.69 1.83 25.75
CA GLY A 224 20.36 0.46 26.12
C GLY A 224 19.75 -0.34 24.98
N ASN A 225 19.74 -1.66 25.17
CA ASN A 225 19.10 -2.63 24.28
C ASN A 225 18.30 -3.67 25.07
N LYS A 226 17.06 -3.93 24.66
CA LYS A 226 16.20 -4.99 25.21
C LYS A 226 15.79 -5.97 24.13
N LYS A 227 15.68 -7.25 24.52
CA LYS A 227 14.92 -8.25 23.79
C LYS A 227 13.54 -8.37 24.40
N PHE A 228 12.54 -8.61 23.57
CA PHE A 228 11.19 -8.89 24.06
C PHE A 228 10.49 -9.96 23.23
N SER A 229 9.52 -10.61 23.86
CA SER A 229 8.51 -11.41 23.16
C SER A 229 7.15 -10.72 23.24
N TYR A 230 6.31 -10.95 22.25
CA TYR A 230 4.99 -10.34 22.18
C TYR A 230 3.91 -11.33 21.72
N THR A 231 2.68 -10.95 21.98
CA THR A 231 1.48 -11.55 21.40
C THR A 231 0.69 -10.45 20.73
N ARG A 232 0.11 -10.75 19.58
CA ARG A 232 -0.72 -9.82 18.82
C ARG A 232 -2.07 -10.46 18.51
N ASN A 233 -3.14 -9.72 18.80
CA ASN A 233 -4.49 -10.06 18.37
C ASN A 233 -5.04 -8.85 17.61
N ASN A 234 -5.06 -8.92 16.27
CA ASN A 234 -5.42 -7.80 15.39
C ASN A 234 -4.54 -6.55 15.64
N ASN A 235 -5.07 -5.52 16.28
CA ASN A 235 -4.35 -4.29 16.58
C ASN A 235 -3.89 -4.21 18.05
N GLU A 236 -4.24 -5.19 18.87
CA GLU A 236 -3.82 -5.25 20.25
C GLU A 236 -2.47 -5.98 20.34
N VAL A 237 -1.48 -5.31 20.95
CA VAL A 237 -0.14 -5.85 21.18
C VAL A 237 0.08 -5.95 22.69
N LYS A 238 0.55 -7.11 23.13
CA LYS A 238 0.96 -7.35 24.52
C LYS A 238 2.39 -7.85 24.55
N ILE A 239 3.24 -7.18 25.33
CA ILE A 239 4.63 -7.57 25.59
C ILE A 239 4.64 -8.56 26.77
N ASN A 240 5.24 -9.74 26.57
CA ASN A 240 5.13 -10.85 27.53
C ASN A 240 6.41 -11.03 28.35
N LEU A 241 7.57 -10.91 27.72
CA LEU A 241 8.88 -11.10 28.35
C LEU A 241 9.82 -9.98 27.90
N ILE A 242 10.61 -9.46 28.84
CA ILE A 242 11.64 -8.45 28.57
C ILE A 242 12.95 -8.96 29.15
N GLU A 243 13.94 -9.15 28.28
CA GLU A 243 15.29 -9.60 28.65
C GLU A 243 16.31 -8.50 28.34
N SER A 244 17.17 -8.19 29.32
CA SER A 244 18.31 -7.29 29.11
C SER A 244 19.39 -8.00 28.31
N ILE A 245 19.83 -7.41 27.19
CA ILE A 245 20.94 -7.97 26.39
C ILE A 245 22.28 -7.63 27.03
N LYS A 246 22.44 -6.41 27.55
CA LYS A 246 23.60 -5.89 28.29
C LYS A 246 23.12 -4.78 29.25
N LYS A 247 23.92 -4.46 30.28
CA LYS A 247 23.65 -3.28 31.12
C LYS A 247 23.78 -2.00 30.26
N PRO A 248 22.93 -0.98 30.48
CA PRO A 248 23.06 0.30 29.80
C PRO A 248 24.47 0.88 29.98
N ILE A 249 25.01 1.45 28.91
CA ILE A 249 26.32 2.09 28.91
C ILE A 249 26.11 3.59 29.04
N ALA A 250 26.83 4.21 29.98
CA ALA A 250 26.85 5.67 30.11
C ALA A 250 27.64 6.28 28.97
N CYS A 251 27.03 7.23 28.28
CA CYS A 251 27.63 7.96 27.18
C CYS A 251 28.48 9.09 27.76
N THR A 252 29.75 9.19 27.36
CA THR A 252 30.60 10.32 27.76
C THR A 252 30.24 11.55 26.92
N MET A 253 30.18 12.73 27.52
CA MET A 253 29.76 13.97 26.84
C MET A 253 30.64 14.35 25.64
N ASP A 254 31.89 13.86 25.59
CA ASP A 254 32.81 14.10 24.48
C ASP A 254 32.55 13.20 23.26
N ALA A 255 31.78 12.12 23.43
CA ALA A 255 31.51 11.16 22.38
C ALA A 255 30.16 11.47 21.71
N LYS A 256 30.16 11.77 20.42
CA LYS A 256 28.93 11.86 19.60
C LYS A 256 28.16 10.53 19.52
N GLN A 257 28.75 9.44 20.00
CA GLN A 257 28.18 8.10 19.97
C GLN A 257 28.75 7.29 21.14
N CYS A 258 27.89 6.58 21.87
CA CYS A 258 28.30 5.75 23.01
C CYS A 258 29.13 4.56 22.49
N PRO A 259 30.17 4.10 23.21
CA PRO A 259 30.95 2.94 22.78
C PRO A 259 30.08 1.67 22.78
N ASP A 260 30.19 0.86 21.71
CA ASP A 260 29.47 -0.41 21.49
C ASP A 260 29.78 -1.53 22.53
#